data_AF-A0A7J3X7P6-F1
#
_entry.id   AF-A0A7J3X7P6-F1
#
_cell.length_a   1.000
_cell.length_b   1.000
_cell.length_c   1.000
_cell.angle_alpha   90.00
_cell.angle_beta   90.00
_cell.angle_gamma   90.00
#
_symmetry.space_group_name_H-M   'P 1'
#
loop_
_entity.id
_entity.type
_entity.pdbx_description
1 polymer ?
#
loop_
_entity_poly.entity_id
_entity_poly.type
_entity_poly.pdbx_seq_one_letter_code
_entity_poly.pdbx_strand_id
1 'polypeptide(L)'
;LVKMLSANKANHVFRVPVSGSRSFPDVFLVNNVKDLVVAFEVKTTQESKVKVRREQVSKLFSFIEAFKKYSNREAVVAVWFSNEGKWVFKRLNGLFSEDIVVSADEESSWSPP
;
A
#
# COMPACT_ATOMS: atom_id res chain seq x y z
N LEU A 1 7.08 6.43 4.19
CA LEU A 1 6.96 5.45 3.10
C LEU A 1 7.90 5.73 1.92
N VAL A 2 7.69 6.78 1.11
CA VAL A 2 8.44 7.02 -0.14
C VAL A 2 9.96 6.96 0.04
N LYS A 3 10.52 7.76 0.96
CA LYS A 3 11.96 7.77 1.26
C LYS A 3 12.51 6.36 1.57
N MET A 4 11.75 5.54 2.30
CA MET A 4 12.14 4.18 2.67
C MET A 4 12.12 3.25 1.44
N LEU A 5 11.06 3.30 0.62
CA LEU A 5 10.96 2.50 -0.60
C LEU A 5 12.03 2.89 -1.65
N SER A 6 12.34 4.18 -1.77
CA SER A 6 13.36 4.72 -2.68
C SER A 6 14.80 4.42 -2.27
N ALA A 7 15.03 3.83 -1.08
CA ALA A 7 16.37 3.39 -0.68
C ALA A 7 16.88 2.26 -1.61
N ASN A 8 15.99 1.44 -2.16
CA ASN A 8 16.32 0.51 -3.22
C ASN A 8 16.30 1.26 -4.57
N LYS A 9 17.43 1.26 -5.28
CA LYS A 9 17.59 1.99 -6.55
C LYS A 9 16.77 1.41 -7.72
N ALA A 10 16.32 0.16 -7.63
CA ALA A 10 15.45 -0.45 -8.63
C ALA A 10 13.98 -0.03 -8.47
N ASN A 11 13.63 0.64 -7.37
CA ASN A 11 12.27 1.07 -7.06
C ASN A 11 11.99 2.46 -7.65
N HIS A 12 11.01 2.54 -8.55
CA HIS A 12 10.42 3.79 -9.02
C HIS A 12 9.15 4.08 -8.20
N VAL A 13 9.20 5.10 -7.33
CA VAL A 13 8.14 5.37 -6.33
C VAL A 13 7.45 6.69 -6.64
N PHE A 14 6.12 6.68 -6.68
CA PHE A 14 5.30 7.82 -7.05
C PHE A 14 4.25 8.11 -6.00
N ARG A 15 4.10 9.38 -5.59
CA ARG A 15 2.93 9.85 -4.82
C ARG A 15 1.87 10.31 -5.81
N VAL A 16 0.63 9.92 -5.59
CA VAL A 16 -0.48 10.42 -6.42
C VAL A 16 -1.10 11.64 -5.73
N PRO A 17 -1.16 12.82 -6.39
CA PRO A 17 -1.83 13.99 -5.85
C PRO A 17 -3.32 13.74 -5.61
N VAL A 18 -3.84 14.28 -4.51
CA VAL A 18 -5.23 14.10 -4.07
C VAL A 18 -6.27 14.91 -4.86
N SER A 19 -5.84 15.85 -5.71
CA SER A 19 -6.73 16.68 -6.52
C SER A 19 -7.24 15.91 -7.74
N GLY A 20 -8.35 15.17 -7.56
CA GLY A 20 -9.19 14.78 -8.70
C GLY A 20 -9.57 13.30 -8.83
N SER A 21 -9.10 12.39 -7.98
CA SER A 21 -9.61 11.01 -8.06
C SER A 21 -9.70 10.35 -6.69
N ARG A 22 -10.90 9.85 -6.37
CA ARG A 22 -11.10 8.86 -5.30
C ARG A 22 -10.62 7.45 -5.71
N SER A 23 -10.07 7.32 -6.91
CA SER A 23 -9.84 6.04 -7.61
C SER A 23 -8.38 5.62 -7.70
N PHE A 24 -7.44 6.42 -7.19
CA PHE A 24 -6.00 6.12 -7.23
C PHE A 24 -5.42 5.76 -5.85
N PRO A 25 -4.37 4.93 -5.79
CA PRO A 25 -3.59 4.73 -4.57
C PRO A 25 -2.92 6.02 -4.10
N ASP A 26 -2.52 6.10 -2.83
CA ASP A 26 -1.79 7.27 -2.32
C ASP A 26 -0.34 7.27 -2.80
N VAL A 27 0.24 6.06 -2.88
CA VAL A 27 1.59 5.81 -3.38
C VAL A 27 1.53 4.56 -4.26
N PHE A 28 2.32 4.52 -5.34
CA PHE A 28 2.60 3.27 -6.02
C PHE A 28 4.09 3.13 -6.33
N LEU A 29 4.52 1.88 -6.44
CA LEU A 29 5.88 1.46 -6.71
C LEU A 29 5.89 0.61 -7.97
N VAL A 30 6.88 0.85 -8.83
CA VAL A 30 7.24 -0.04 -9.95
C VAL A 30 8.68 -0.50 -9.76
N ASN A 31 8.92 -1.80 -9.82
CA ASN A 31 10.24 -2.40 -9.84
C ASN A 31 10.34 -3.35 -11.05
N ASN A 32 11.04 -2.90 -12.09
CA ASN A 32 11.15 -3.65 -13.34
C ASN A 32 12.05 -4.88 -13.23
N VAL A 33 12.98 -4.91 -12.27
CA VAL A 33 13.88 -6.05 -12.05
C VAL A 33 13.13 -7.23 -11.44
N LYS A 34 12.21 -6.95 -10.51
CA LYS A 34 11.34 -7.96 -9.87
C LYS A 34 10.01 -8.17 -10.61
N ASP A 35 9.83 -7.50 -11.75
CA ASP A 35 8.57 -7.50 -12.50
C ASP A 35 7.34 -7.24 -11.60
N LEU A 36 7.46 -6.18 -10.77
CA LEU A 36 6.56 -5.88 -9.66
C LEU A 36 5.95 -4.49 -9.77
N VAL A 37 4.64 -4.41 -9.55
CA VAL A 37 3.92 -3.17 -9.25
C VAL A 37 3.20 -3.31 -7.91
N VAL A 38 3.31 -2.30 -7.05
CA VAL A 38 2.64 -2.27 -5.75
C VAL A 38 1.85 -0.97 -5.60
N ALA A 39 0.58 -1.09 -5.27
CA ALA A 39 -0.29 0.03 -4.94
C ALA A 39 -0.50 0.12 -3.42
N PHE A 40 -0.30 1.30 -2.86
CA PHE A 40 -0.41 1.54 -1.42
C PHE A 40 -1.55 2.48 -1.07
N GLU A 41 -2.33 2.08 -0.08
CA GLU A 41 -3.10 3.00 0.77
C GLU A 41 -2.26 3.29 2.00
N VAL A 42 -2.03 4.57 2.31
CA VAL A 42 -1.10 4.99 3.36
C VAL A 42 -1.87 5.67 4.48
N LYS A 43 -1.67 5.20 5.71
CA LYS A 43 -2.24 5.80 6.91
C LYS A 43 -1.14 6.14 7.91
N THR A 44 -1.40 7.15 8.72
CA THR A 44 -0.63 7.46 9.93
C THR A 44 -1.61 7.57 11.08
N THR A 45 -1.27 7.01 12.23
CA THR A 45 -2.12 7.01 13.42
C THR A 45 -1.29 7.01 14.70
N GLN A 46 -1.83 7.62 15.76
CA GLN A 46 -1.35 7.47 17.14
C GLN A 46 -2.11 6.36 17.89
N GLU A 47 -3.24 5.91 17.36
CA GLU A 47 -4.03 4.80 17.91
C GLU A 47 -3.38 3.45 17.63
N SER A 48 -3.65 2.46 18.47
CA SER A 48 -3.16 1.08 18.29
C SER A 48 -3.82 0.31 17.14
N LYS A 49 -4.84 0.87 16.50
CA LYS A 49 -5.50 0.30 15.32
C LYS A 49 -6.01 1.38 14.38
N VAL A 50 -6.07 1.06 13.08
CA VAL A 50 -6.69 1.90 12.06
C VAL A 50 -7.65 1.09 11.20
N LYS A 51 -8.82 1.69 10.92
CA LYS A 51 -9.80 1.14 9.99
C LYS A 51 -9.56 1.72 8.59
N VAL A 52 -9.43 0.85 7.60
CA VAL A 52 -9.35 1.18 6.18
C VAL A 52 -10.65 0.75 5.51
N ARG A 53 -11.31 1.70 4.83
CA ARG A 53 -12.61 1.43 4.22
C ARG A 53 -12.46 0.54 2.99
N ARG A 54 -13.44 -0.34 2.75
CA ARG A 54 -13.48 -1.25 1.60
C ARG A 54 -13.31 -0.51 0.26
N GLU A 55 -13.81 0.72 0.13
CA GLU A 55 -13.68 1.50 -1.11
C GLU A 55 -12.21 1.89 -1.36
N GLN A 56 -11.47 2.18 -0.29
CA GLN A 56 -10.03 2.50 -0.38
C GLN A 56 -9.20 1.26 -0.76
N VAL A 57 -9.65 0.07 -0.35
CA VAL A 57 -9.04 -1.19 -0.76
C VAL A 57 -9.34 -1.50 -2.23
N SER A 58 -10.61 -1.35 -2.63
CA SER A 58 -11.08 -1.67 -3.99
C SER A 58 -10.38 -0.83 -5.07
N LYS A 59 -10.06 0.45 -4.79
CA LYS A 59 -9.30 1.28 -5.73
C LYS A 59 -7.87 0.77 -5.98
N LEU A 60 -7.23 0.11 -5.01
CA LEU A 60 -5.88 -0.44 -5.19
C LEU A 60 -5.89 -1.56 -6.22
N PHE A 61 -6.87 -2.47 -6.12
CA PHE A 61 -7.05 -3.57 -7.08
C PHE A 61 -7.39 -3.06 -8.47
N SER A 62 -8.33 -2.11 -8.57
CA SER A 62 -8.70 -1.48 -9.84
C SER A 62 -7.49 -0.81 -10.52
N PHE A 63 -6.61 -0.18 -9.73
CA PHE A 63 -5.39 0.44 -10.25
C PHE A 63 -4.40 -0.60 -10.78
N ILE A 64 -4.05 -1.62 -10.00
CA ILE A 64 -3.05 -2.62 -10.41
C ILE A 64 -3.53 -3.50 -11.58
N GLU A 65 -4.84 -3.65 -11.77
CA GLU A 65 -5.41 -4.33 -12.95
C GLU A 65 -5.06 -3.65 -14.27
N ALA A 66 -4.75 -2.34 -14.27
CA ALA A 66 -4.27 -1.65 -15.48
C ALA A 66 -2.84 -2.09 -15.88
N PHE A 67 -2.10 -2.73 -14.97
CA PHE A 67 -0.69 -3.11 -15.14
C PHE A 67 -0.55 -4.61 -15.47
N LYS A 68 -1.41 -5.16 -16.33
CA LYS A 68 -1.47 -6.61 -16.64
C LYS A 68 -0.16 -7.22 -17.15
N LYS A 69 0.77 -6.42 -17.66
CA LYS A 69 2.08 -6.87 -18.16
C LYS A 69 3.04 -7.30 -17.05
N TYR A 70 2.89 -6.80 -15.82
CA TYR A 70 3.72 -7.18 -14.68
C TYR A 70 3.20 -8.47 -14.05
N SER A 71 4.04 -9.49 -13.88
CA SER A 71 3.64 -10.76 -13.25
C SER A 71 3.29 -10.61 -11.78
N ASN A 72 3.98 -9.73 -11.05
CA ASN A 72 3.73 -9.47 -9.64
C ASN A 72 2.96 -8.15 -9.48
N ARG A 73 1.72 -8.25 -8.99
CA ARG A 73 0.83 -7.11 -8.76
C ARG A 73 0.28 -7.20 -7.35
N GLU A 74 0.59 -6.22 -6.52
CA GLU A 74 0.29 -6.27 -5.09
C GLU A 74 -0.45 -5.01 -4.63
N ALA A 75 -1.45 -5.20 -3.78
CA ALA A 75 -2.12 -4.13 -3.06
C ALA A 75 -1.71 -4.23 -1.59
N VAL A 76 -1.31 -3.10 -1.01
CA VAL A 76 -0.76 -3.05 0.35
C VAL A 76 -1.36 -1.88 1.11
N VAL A 77 -1.77 -2.13 2.36
CA VAL A 77 -2.02 -1.05 3.32
C VAL A 77 -0.73 -0.83 4.11
N ALA A 78 -0.22 0.40 4.08
CA ALA A 78 0.96 0.80 4.86
C ALA A 78 0.54 1.76 5.97
N VAL A 79 0.68 1.33 7.22
CA VAL A 79 0.30 2.14 8.39
C VAL A 79 1.54 2.52 9.18
N TRP A 80 1.75 3.81 9.41
CA TRP A 80 2.70 4.31 10.40
C TRP A 80 2.00 4.48 11.75
N PHE A 81 2.34 3.60 12.69
CA PHE A 81 1.91 3.65 14.08
C PHE A 81 2.91 4.52 14.84
N SER A 82 2.60 5.82 14.98
CA SER A 82 3.58 6.81 15.42
C SER A 82 3.90 6.73 16.92
N ASN A 83 3.00 6.21 17.75
CA ASN A 83 3.26 6.00 19.17
C ASN A 83 4.22 4.82 19.40
N GLU A 84 4.17 3.84 18.53
CA GLU A 84 4.99 2.63 18.52
C GLU A 84 6.27 2.80 17.67
N GLY A 85 6.37 3.92 16.95
CA GLY A 85 7.52 4.24 16.10
C GLY A 85 7.79 3.23 14.99
N LYS A 86 6.75 2.58 14.45
CA LYS A 86 6.92 1.49 13.45
C LYS A 86 5.90 1.50 12.32
N TRP A 87 6.31 0.89 11.20
CA TRP A 87 5.43 0.59 10.09
C TRP A 87 4.83 -0.81 10.27
N VAL A 88 3.55 -0.95 9.92
CA VAL A 88 2.91 -2.23 9.65
C VAL A 88 2.45 -2.24 8.20
N PHE A 89 2.85 -3.26 7.46
CA PHE A 89 2.47 -3.47 6.06
C PHE A 89 1.57 -4.68 5.95
N LYS A 90 0.34 -4.46 5.49
CA LYS A 90 -0.64 -5.53 5.27
C LYS A 90 -0.84 -5.76 3.79
N ARG A 91 -0.34 -6.89 3.28
CA ARG A 91 -0.64 -7.36 1.92
C ARG A 91 -2.11 -7.74 1.84
N LEU A 92 -2.75 -7.32 0.77
CA LEU A 92 -4.14 -7.60 0.49
C LEU A 92 -4.26 -8.75 -0.52
N ASN A 93 -5.00 -9.80 -0.16
CA ASN A 93 -5.22 -10.97 -0.99
C ASN A 93 -6.64 -10.95 -1.57
N GLY A 94 -6.82 -10.34 -2.74
CA GLY A 94 -8.09 -10.31 -3.49
C GLY A 94 -9.06 -9.18 -3.11
N LEU A 95 -10.20 -9.12 -3.80
CA LEU A 95 -11.23 -8.11 -3.56
C LEU A 95 -11.92 -8.34 -2.22
N PHE A 96 -11.90 -7.34 -1.35
CA PHE A 96 -12.54 -7.37 -0.04
C PHE A 96 -13.94 -6.76 -0.12
N SER A 97 -14.94 -7.49 0.38
CA SER A 97 -16.31 -6.97 0.57
C SER A 97 -16.44 -6.15 1.86
N GLU A 98 -15.42 -6.14 2.71
CA GLU A 98 -15.45 -5.59 4.07
C GLU A 98 -14.34 -4.57 4.32
N ASP A 99 -14.53 -3.75 5.34
CA ASP A 99 -13.50 -2.85 5.84
C ASP A 99 -12.39 -3.65 6.52
N ILE A 100 -11.16 -3.15 6.43
CA ILE A 100 -9.98 -3.81 7.00
C ILE A 100 -9.57 -3.07 8.27
N VAL A 101 -9.22 -3.82 9.30
CA VAL A 101 -8.55 -3.29 10.48
C VAL A 101 -7.09 -3.74 10.44
N VAL A 102 -6.19 -2.79 10.66
CA VAL A 102 -4.76 -3.02 10.85
C VAL A 102 -4.43 -2.59 12.27
N SER A 103 -3.77 -3.46 13.03
CA SER A 103 -3.36 -3.18 14.41
C SER A 103 -1.86 -2.99 14.52
N ALA A 104 -1.41 -2.26 15.54
CA ALA A 104 0.00 -2.00 15.77
C ALA A 104 0.77 -3.28 16.14
N ASP A 105 0.14 -4.23 16.83
CA ASP A 105 0.70 -5.52 17.22
C ASP A 105 0.70 -6.56 16.08
N GLU A 106 0.04 -6.28 14.96
CA GLU A 106 0.01 -7.17 13.80
C GLU A 106 1.41 -7.27 13.14
N GLU A 107 1.81 -8.50 12.79
CA GLU A 107 3.01 -8.72 11.98
C GLU A 107 2.79 -8.24 10.54
N SER A 108 3.82 -7.65 9.94
CA SER A 108 3.73 -7.24 8.54
C SER A 108 3.70 -8.47 7.63
N SER A 109 2.66 -8.58 6.79
CA SER A 109 2.53 -9.60 5.75
C SER A 109 3.18 -9.19 4.43
N TRP A 110 3.79 -8.02 4.38
CA TRP A 110 4.55 -7.51 3.24
C TRP A 110 5.85 -6.86 3.70
N SER A 111 6.91 -7.00 2.92
CA SER A 111 8.20 -6.37 3.17
C SER A 111 8.66 -5.50 1.99
N PRO A 112 9.20 -4.30 2.25
CA PRO A 112 9.80 -3.46 1.21
C PRO A 112 10.86 -4.22 0.39
N PRO A 113 10.72 -4.31 -0.95
CA PRO A 113 11.60 -5.07 -1.83
C PRO A 113 12.91 -4.34 -2.15
#